data_AF-A0A183CCI2-F1
#
_entry.id   AF-A0A183CCI2-F1
#
_cell.length_a   1.000
_cell.length_b   1.000
_cell.length_c   1.000
_cell.angle_alpha   90.00
_cell.angle_beta   90.00
_cell.angle_gamma   90.00
#
_symmetry.space_group_name_H-M   'P 1'
#
loop_
_entity.id
_entity.type
_entity.pdbx_description
1 polymer ?
#
loop_
_entity_poly.entity_id
_entity_poly.type
_entity_poly.pdbx_seq_one_letter_code
_entity_poly.pdbx_strand_id
1 'polypeptide(L)'
;MCEPKKCFTECQKVEIIEQFENLKKKCRAKFVSCSNLELEAKIAKKLGVHASTINRWKSELYLSRRINIYSDREKLTFIKNFDKMKKKFPLKSNSACSKKIDEEICKKLCVSRAHISRWKKKFGLARKRSHTVDEKLAIVEQYREIKRLNPQQSNVDIAEDLGISETSLRNWRKKFDQQNPI
;
A
#
# COMPACT_ATOMS: atom_id res chain seq x y z
N MET A 1 8.19 35.90 32.95
CA MET A 1 6.76 35.74 33.28
C MET A 1 6.26 34.50 32.55
N CYS A 2 5.84 33.45 33.25
CA CYS A 2 5.28 32.25 32.62
C CYS A 2 3.82 32.52 32.27
N GLU A 3 3.44 32.35 31.01
CA GLU A 3 2.03 32.40 30.61
C GLU A 3 1.22 31.36 31.38
N PRO A 4 0.01 31.69 31.88
CA PRO A 4 -0.84 30.75 32.57
C PRO A 4 -1.19 29.57 31.65
N LYS A 5 -0.87 28.35 32.10
CA LYS A 5 -1.22 27.12 31.38
C LYS A 5 -2.75 27.02 31.30
N LYS A 6 -3.29 27.13 30.09
CA LYS A 6 -4.72 26.97 29.82
C LYS A 6 -5.14 25.54 30.19
N CYS A 7 -5.92 25.39 31.26
CA CYS A 7 -6.50 24.11 31.68
C CYS A 7 -7.80 23.86 30.92
N PHE A 8 -7.95 22.69 30.30
CA PHE A 8 -9.15 22.27 29.60
C PHE A 8 -9.90 21.23 30.43
N THR A 9 -11.21 21.42 30.59
CA THR A 9 -12.10 20.43 31.20
C THR A 9 -12.30 19.24 30.27
N GLU A 10 -12.77 18.10 30.80
CA GLU A 10 -13.01 16.91 30.00
C GLU A 10 -14.02 17.15 28.87
N CYS A 11 -15.12 17.87 29.15
CA CYS A 11 -16.10 18.26 28.14
C CYS A 11 -15.48 19.12 27.03
N GLN A 12 -14.62 20.08 27.38
CA GLN A 12 -13.91 20.91 26.40
C GLN A 12 -12.96 20.08 25.52
N LYS A 13 -12.28 19.08 26.11
CA LYS A 13 -11.43 18.16 25.35
C LYS A 13 -12.24 17.38 24.31
N VAL A 14 -13.41 16.85 24.69
CA VAL A 14 -14.29 16.09 23.80
C VAL A 14 -14.78 16.96 22.64
N GLU A 15 -15.27 18.16 22.93
CA GLU A 15 -15.77 19.09 21.91
C GLU A 15 -14.69 19.46 20.89
N ILE A 16 -13.48 19.77 21.35
CA ILE A 16 -12.35 20.08 20.47
C ILE A 16 -11.97 18.87 19.60
N ILE A 17 -12.01 17.65 20.14
CA ILE A 17 -11.74 16.43 19.38
C ILE A 17 -12.80 16.22 18.28
N GLU A 18 -14.07 16.43 18.57
CA GLU A 18 -15.15 16.31 17.57
C GLU A 18 -15.02 17.37 16.47
N GLN A 19 -14.76 18.63 16.85
CA GLN A 19 -14.49 19.70 15.89
C GLN A 19 -13.27 19.38 15.01
N PHE A 20 -12.20 18.83 15.61
CA PHE A 20 -11.01 18.40 14.88
C PHE A 20 -11.33 17.31 13.84
N GLU A 21 -12.07 16.27 14.20
CA GLU A 21 -12.44 15.20 13.27
C GLU A 21 -13.40 15.69 12.16
N ASN A 22 -14.33 16.59 12.49
CA ASN A 22 -15.24 17.18 11.51
C ASN A 22 -14.49 18.07 10.50
N LEU A 23 -13.56 18.90 10.98
CA LEU A 23 -12.71 19.71 10.10
C LEU A 23 -11.80 18.83 9.25
N LYS A 24 -11.27 17.73 9.80
CA LYS A 24 -10.47 16.76 9.07
C LYS A 24 -11.25 16.13 7.91
N LYS A 25 -12.50 15.71 8.16
CA LYS A 25 -13.40 15.21 7.11
C LYS A 25 -13.66 16.28 6.04
N LYS A 26 -13.99 17.51 6.43
CA LYS A 26 -14.28 18.63 5.50
C LYS A 26 -13.09 19.04 4.65
N CYS A 27 -11.90 19.17 5.24
CA CYS A 27 -10.70 19.61 4.53
C CYS A 27 -10.18 18.56 3.54
N ARG A 28 -10.36 17.27 3.83
CA ARG A 28 -9.97 16.19 2.91
C ARG A 28 -10.80 16.13 1.64
N ALA A 29 -12.06 16.54 1.69
CA ALA A 29 -12.88 16.67 0.50
C ALA A 29 -12.36 17.77 -0.46
N LYS A 30 -11.52 18.69 0.05
CA LYS A 30 -11.06 19.89 -0.68
C LYS A 30 -9.56 19.91 -1.01
N PHE A 31 -8.71 19.19 -0.28
CA PHE A 31 -7.25 19.28 -0.44
C PHE A 31 -6.63 17.98 -0.95
N VAL A 32 -6.07 18.03 -2.16
CA VAL A 32 -5.38 16.94 -2.86
C VAL A 32 -3.84 17.03 -2.72
N SER A 33 -3.30 18.02 -1.99
CA SER A 33 -1.86 18.34 -2.03
C SER A 33 -1.11 18.36 -0.69
N CYS A 34 -1.79 18.24 0.46
CA CYS A 34 -1.12 18.28 1.77
C CYS A 34 -1.02 16.88 2.40
N SER A 35 0.10 16.58 3.05
CA SER A 35 0.22 15.35 3.84
C SER A 35 -0.77 15.36 5.01
N ASN A 36 -1.20 14.18 5.47
CA ASN A 36 -2.16 14.08 6.58
C ASN A 36 -1.62 14.72 7.87
N LEU A 37 -0.30 14.68 8.09
CA LEU A 37 0.36 15.31 9.24
C LEU A 37 0.28 16.84 9.19
N GLU A 38 0.55 17.44 8.02
CA GLU A 38 0.42 18.90 7.85
C GLU A 38 -1.03 19.37 7.99
N LEU A 39 -1.99 18.57 7.50
CA LEU A 39 -3.40 18.86 7.67
C LEU A 39 -3.80 18.84 9.15
N GLU A 40 -3.40 17.80 9.88
CA GLU A 40 -3.68 17.66 11.32
C GLU A 40 -3.03 18.81 12.11
N ALA A 41 -1.79 19.20 11.79
CA ALA A 41 -1.14 20.35 12.40
C ALA A 41 -1.89 21.67 12.15
N LYS A 42 -2.36 21.90 10.92
CA LYS A 42 -3.15 23.09 10.55
C LYS A 42 -4.49 23.15 11.28
N ILE A 43 -5.20 22.02 11.36
CA ILE A 43 -6.50 21.95 12.06
C ILE A 43 -6.29 22.16 13.57
N ALA A 44 -5.30 21.50 14.16
CA ALA A 44 -4.99 21.67 15.59
C ALA A 44 -4.67 23.14 15.91
N LYS A 45 -3.81 23.78 15.10
CA LYS A 45 -3.49 25.21 15.24
C LYS A 45 -4.73 26.08 15.16
N LYS A 46 -5.67 25.80 14.24
CA LYS A 46 -6.94 26.52 14.11
C LYS A 46 -7.83 26.38 15.36
N LEU A 47 -7.76 25.25 16.05
CA LEU A 47 -8.47 25.00 17.31
C LEU A 47 -7.70 25.49 18.55
N GLY A 48 -6.58 26.20 18.37
CA GLY A 48 -5.79 26.75 19.46
C GLY A 48 -5.06 25.71 20.30
N VAL A 49 -4.84 24.50 19.75
CA VAL A 49 -4.20 23.39 20.46
C VAL A 49 -3.09 22.77 19.61
N HIS A 50 -2.10 22.17 20.25
CA HIS A 50 -1.07 21.43 19.52
C HIS A 50 -1.59 20.06 19.07
N ALA A 51 -1.14 19.54 17.92
CA ALA A 51 -1.60 18.25 17.42
C ALA A 51 -1.26 17.08 18.37
N SER A 52 -0.11 17.14 19.05
CA SER A 52 0.25 16.16 20.08
C SER A 52 -0.69 16.21 21.29
N THR A 53 -1.21 17.38 21.66
CA THR A 53 -2.19 17.54 22.74
C THR A 53 -3.50 16.83 22.40
N ILE A 54 -3.99 16.99 21.17
CA ILE A 54 -5.19 16.28 20.68
C ILE A 54 -4.97 14.77 20.72
N ASN A 55 -3.80 14.29 20.26
CA ASN A 55 -3.49 12.86 20.29
C ASN A 55 -3.40 12.30 21.71
N ARG A 56 -2.84 13.08 22.65
CA ARG A 56 -2.82 12.72 24.07
C ARG A 56 -4.23 12.63 24.63
N TRP A 57 -5.09 13.62 24.39
CA TRP A 57 -6.49 13.59 24.85
C TRP A 57 -7.28 12.43 24.25
N LYS A 58 -7.06 12.08 22.98
CA LYS A 58 -7.66 10.89 22.37
C LYS A 58 -7.27 9.60 23.11
N SER A 59 -6.03 9.50 23.54
CA SER A 59 -5.56 8.35 24.34
C SER A 59 -6.11 8.37 25.77
N GLU A 60 -6.11 9.53 26.43
CA GLU A 60 -6.69 9.71 27.78
C GLU A 60 -8.18 9.32 27.81
N LEU A 61 -8.93 9.66 26.76
CA LEU A 61 -10.38 9.41 26.66
C LEU A 61 -10.73 8.08 25.99
N TYR A 62 -9.75 7.21 25.74
CA TYR A 62 -9.93 5.95 24.99
C TYR A 62 -10.58 6.13 23.60
N LEU A 63 -10.55 7.35 23.05
CA LEU A 63 -10.98 7.71 21.71
C LEU A 63 -9.93 7.38 20.64
N SER A 64 -8.78 6.84 21.06
CA SER A 64 -7.73 6.23 20.22
C SER A 64 -8.19 4.95 19.51
N ARG A 65 -9.45 4.88 19.08
CA ARG A 65 -9.84 3.96 18.03
C ARG A 65 -8.96 4.27 16.83
N ARG A 66 -8.36 3.23 16.23
CA ARG A 66 -7.88 3.30 14.86
C ARG A 66 -9.10 3.54 13.98
N ILE A 67 -9.60 4.78 13.94
CA ILE A 67 -10.74 5.17 13.13
C ILE A 67 -10.37 4.74 11.73
N ASN A 68 -11.14 3.80 11.17
CA ASN A 68 -10.96 3.41 9.79
C ASN A 68 -11.30 4.66 8.96
N ILE A 69 -10.23 5.35 8.58
CA ILE A 69 -10.24 6.70 8.05
C ILE A 69 -11.03 6.79 6.73
N TYR A 70 -11.21 5.66 6.05
CA TYR A 70 -11.86 5.55 4.77
C TYR A 70 -12.98 4.50 4.85
N SER A 71 -14.15 4.85 4.32
CA SER A 71 -15.20 3.88 4.00
C SER A 71 -14.70 2.89 2.94
N ASP A 72 -15.33 1.72 2.86
CA ASP A 72 -14.93 0.72 1.86
C ASP A 72 -15.20 1.22 0.41
N ARG A 73 -16.22 2.07 0.21
CA ARG A 73 -16.49 2.76 -1.06
C ARG A 73 -15.35 3.71 -1.45
N GLU A 74 -14.84 4.51 -0.52
CA GLU A 74 -13.70 5.40 -0.78
C GLU A 74 -12.45 4.61 -1.12
N LYS A 75 -12.15 3.54 -0.37
CA LYS A 75 -10.99 2.68 -0.64
C LYS A 75 -11.00 2.10 -2.05
N LEU A 76 -12.17 1.61 -2.50
CA LEU A 76 -12.33 1.10 -3.86
C LEU A 76 -12.15 2.20 -4.92
N THR A 77 -12.62 3.41 -4.63
CA THR A 77 -12.42 4.57 -5.51
C THR A 77 -10.94 4.92 -5.66
N PHE A 78 -10.19 4.94 -4.55
CA PHE A 78 -8.74 5.12 -4.59
C PHE A 78 -8.02 4.04 -5.38
N ILE A 79 -8.41 2.77 -5.22
CA ILE A 79 -7.84 1.65 -6.00
C ILE A 79 -8.08 1.86 -7.50
N LYS A 80 -9.34 2.16 -7.90
CA LYS A 80 -9.70 2.39 -9.31
C LYS A 80 -8.92 3.55 -9.91
N ASN A 81 -8.80 4.66 -9.19
CA ASN A 81 -8.04 5.83 -9.63
C ASN A 81 -6.54 5.52 -9.74
N PHE A 82 -5.98 4.80 -8.77
CA PHE A 82 -4.60 4.34 -8.82
C PHE A 82 -4.32 3.50 -10.06
N ASP A 83 -5.17 2.51 -10.36
CA ASP A 83 -5.01 1.64 -11.52
C ASP A 83 -5.21 2.40 -12.85
N LYS A 84 -6.17 3.32 -12.90
CA LYS A 84 -6.39 4.20 -14.06
C LYS A 84 -5.17 5.09 -14.35
N MET A 85 -4.56 5.66 -13.30
CA MET A 85 -3.33 6.46 -13.46
C MET A 85 -2.15 5.58 -13.86
N LYS A 86 -2.01 4.40 -13.25
CA LYS A 86 -0.92 3.46 -13.55
C LYS A 86 -0.92 2.98 -15.00
N LYS A 87 -2.11 2.79 -15.60
CA LYS A 87 -2.27 2.44 -17.03
C LYS A 87 -1.71 3.49 -18.01
N LYS A 88 -1.56 4.76 -17.60
CA LYS A 88 -1.05 5.83 -18.46
C LYS A 88 0.48 5.84 -18.59
N PHE A 89 1.18 5.08 -17.76
CA PHE A 89 2.63 4.99 -17.82
C PHE A 89 3.03 3.81 -18.71
N PRO A 90 3.82 4.01 -19.78
CA PRO A 90 4.33 2.92 -20.59
C PRO A 90 5.23 2.03 -19.72
N LEU A 91 4.90 0.75 -19.63
CA LEU A 91 5.62 -0.26 -18.85
C LEU A 91 6.99 -0.52 -19.49
N LYS A 92 7.97 0.36 -19.30
CA LYS A 92 9.39 -0.01 -19.50
C LYS A 92 9.84 -0.80 -18.26
N SER A 93 10.23 -2.03 -18.49
CA SER A 93 10.28 -3.18 -17.58
C SER A 93 11.36 -3.18 -16.48
N ASN A 94 11.65 -2.03 -15.85
CA ASN A 94 12.61 -2.01 -14.73
C ASN A 94 11.88 -1.78 -13.39
N SER A 95 12.05 -2.72 -12.45
CA SER A 95 11.32 -2.77 -11.16
C SER A 95 11.46 -1.49 -10.32
N ALA A 96 12.61 -0.81 -10.42
CA ALA A 96 12.88 0.46 -9.76
C ALA A 96 12.02 1.63 -10.31
N CYS A 97 11.70 1.61 -11.60
CA CYS A 97 10.85 2.63 -12.24
C CYS A 97 9.38 2.49 -11.78
N SER A 98 8.89 1.26 -11.63
CA SER A 98 7.54 0.96 -11.17
C SER A 98 7.26 1.48 -9.74
N LYS A 99 8.25 1.41 -8.84
CA LYS A 99 8.09 1.89 -7.46
C LYS A 99 7.96 3.41 -7.38
N LYS A 100 8.79 4.15 -8.14
CA LYS A 100 8.73 5.63 -8.21
C LYS A 100 7.38 6.09 -8.77
N ILE A 101 6.90 5.45 -9.83
CA ILE A 101 5.58 5.73 -10.42
C ILE A 101 4.47 5.48 -9.38
N ASP A 102 4.52 4.36 -8.65
CA ASP A 102 3.54 4.06 -7.61
C ASP A 102 3.54 5.12 -6.50
N GLU A 103 4.72 5.63 -6.11
CA GLU A 103 4.87 6.69 -5.12
C GLU A 103 4.31 8.02 -5.60
N GLU A 104 4.57 8.41 -6.85
CA GLU A 104 4.00 9.63 -7.46
C GLU A 104 2.47 9.58 -7.55
N ILE A 105 1.90 8.45 -8.00
CA ILE A 105 0.44 8.26 -8.06
C ILE A 105 -0.14 8.31 -6.64
N CYS A 106 0.49 7.63 -5.68
CA CYS A 106 0.08 7.64 -4.28
C CYS A 106 0.12 9.05 -3.68
N LYS A 107 1.14 9.85 -3.99
CA LYS A 107 1.26 11.25 -3.58
C LYS A 107 0.11 12.08 -4.12
N LYS A 108 -0.23 11.93 -5.41
CA LYS A 108 -1.40 12.58 -6.04
C LYS A 108 -2.74 12.16 -5.44
N LEU A 109 -2.83 10.93 -4.93
CA LEU A 109 -4.04 10.41 -4.28
C LEU A 109 -4.07 10.68 -2.76
N CYS A 110 -3.02 11.29 -2.20
CA CYS A 110 -2.85 11.48 -0.75
C CYS A 110 -2.98 10.18 0.07
N VAL A 111 -2.64 9.03 -0.51
CA VAL A 111 -2.73 7.73 0.13
C VAL A 111 -1.39 7.04 0.05
N SER A 112 -0.92 6.42 1.14
CA SER A 112 0.32 5.67 1.10
C SER A 112 0.20 4.41 0.24
N ARG A 113 1.30 4.02 -0.41
CA ARG A 113 1.39 2.76 -1.18
C ARG A 113 0.98 1.54 -0.34
N ALA A 114 1.34 1.54 0.95
CA ALA A 114 0.96 0.48 1.89
C ALA A 114 -0.56 0.37 2.07
N HIS A 115 -1.27 1.50 2.13
CA HIS A 115 -2.74 1.51 2.19
C HIS A 115 -3.37 0.94 0.93
N ILE A 116 -2.93 1.39 -0.25
CA ILE A 116 -3.43 0.83 -1.53
C ILE A 116 -3.18 -0.68 -1.61
N SER A 117 -1.99 -1.14 -1.25
CA SER A 117 -1.66 -2.58 -1.23
C SER A 117 -2.54 -3.36 -0.25
N ARG A 118 -2.72 -2.85 0.97
CA ARG A 118 -3.58 -3.49 1.99
C ARG A 118 -5.04 -3.54 1.55
N TRP A 119 -5.56 -2.46 0.94
CA TRP A 119 -6.93 -2.44 0.44
C TRP A 119 -7.11 -3.41 -0.73
N LYS A 120 -6.17 -3.44 -1.68
CA LYS A 120 -6.17 -4.44 -2.76
C LYS A 120 -6.23 -5.86 -2.20
N LYS A 121 -5.44 -6.17 -1.18
CA LYS A 121 -5.51 -7.48 -0.49
C LYS A 121 -6.88 -7.72 0.15
N LYS A 122 -7.40 -6.74 0.92
CA LYS A 122 -8.71 -6.83 1.59
C LYS A 122 -9.85 -7.13 0.60
N PHE A 123 -9.83 -6.51 -0.58
CA PHE A 123 -10.87 -6.68 -1.60
C PHE A 123 -10.56 -7.77 -2.64
N GLY A 124 -9.53 -8.60 -2.43
CA GLY A 124 -9.17 -9.65 -3.39
C GLY A 124 -8.60 -9.14 -4.74
N LEU A 125 -8.30 -7.85 -4.85
CA LEU A 125 -7.74 -7.19 -6.04
C LEU A 125 -6.20 -7.18 -6.06
N ALA A 126 -5.56 -7.74 -5.02
CA ALA A 126 -4.13 -7.97 -5.06
C ALA A 126 -3.85 -9.01 -6.14
N ARG A 127 -3.01 -8.67 -7.12
CA ARG A 127 -2.50 -9.64 -8.08
C ARG A 127 -1.84 -10.77 -7.30
N LYS A 128 -2.53 -11.91 -7.17
CA LYS A 128 -1.87 -13.16 -6.87
C LYS A 128 -1.04 -13.45 -8.13
N ARG A 129 0.29 -13.43 -8.02
CA ARG A 129 1.14 -14.10 -9.03
C ARG A 129 0.99 -15.60 -8.81
N SER A 130 -0.23 -16.10 -8.92
CA SER A 130 -0.51 -17.52 -8.87
C SER A 130 -0.47 -17.98 -10.31
N HIS A 131 0.68 -18.50 -10.71
CA HIS A 131 0.75 -19.23 -11.97
C HIS A 131 -0.22 -20.42 -11.85
N THR A 132 -1.04 -20.66 -12.87
CA THR A 132 -1.89 -21.85 -12.94
C THR A 132 -1.02 -23.11 -12.96
N VAL A 133 -1.62 -24.30 -12.80
CA VAL A 133 -0.84 -25.55 -12.89
C VAL A 133 -0.23 -25.68 -14.28
N ASP A 134 -1.01 -25.38 -15.31
CA ASP A 134 -0.57 -25.46 -16.72
C ASP A 134 0.55 -24.45 -17.04
N GLU A 135 0.44 -23.22 -16.55
CA GLU A 135 1.52 -22.22 -16.71
C GLU A 135 2.82 -22.67 -16.02
N LYS A 136 2.72 -23.25 -14.83
CA LYS A 136 3.91 -23.76 -14.12
C LYS A 136 4.54 -24.93 -14.88
N LEU A 137 3.72 -25.82 -15.43
CA LEU A 137 4.19 -26.97 -16.20
C LEU A 137 4.88 -26.51 -17.50
N ALA A 138 4.26 -25.58 -18.23
CA ALA A 138 4.84 -25.00 -19.44
C ALA A 138 6.21 -24.34 -19.18
N ILE A 139 6.34 -23.61 -18.07
CA ILE A 139 7.62 -23.00 -17.67
C ILE A 139 8.66 -24.06 -17.31
N VAL A 140 8.26 -25.15 -16.63
CA VAL A 140 9.18 -26.25 -16.31
C VAL A 140 9.65 -26.97 -17.59
N GLU A 141 8.78 -27.16 -18.58
CA GLU A 141 9.17 -27.72 -19.87
C GLU A 141 10.11 -26.79 -20.65
N GLN A 142 9.84 -25.49 -20.69
CA GLN A 142 10.76 -24.51 -21.27
C GLN A 142 12.13 -24.54 -20.60
N TYR A 143 12.17 -24.62 -19.26
CA TYR A 143 13.40 -24.80 -18.51
C TYR A 143 14.15 -26.08 -18.95
N ARG A 144 13.45 -27.22 -19.09
CA ARG A 144 14.05 -28.50 -19.50
C ARG A 144 14.68 -28.37 -20.87
N GLU A 145 13.99 -27.74 -21.82
CA GLU A 145 14.49 -27.54 -23.17
C GLU A 145 15.71 -26.60 -23.20
N ILE A 146 15.66 -25.47 -22.49
CA ILE A 146 16.81 -24.55 -22.39
C ILE A 146 18.01 -25.27 -21.77
N LYS A 147 17.80 -26.08 -20.73
CA LYS A 147 18.87 -26.83 -20.06
C LYS A 147 19.44 -27.95 -20.92
N ARG A 148 18.61 -28.56 -21.78
CA ARG A 148 19.04 -29.56 -22.77
C ARG A 148 19.92 -28.94 -23.85
N LEU A 149 19.52 -27.76 -24.36
CA LEU A 149 20.26 -27.04 -25.39
C LEU A 149 21.52 -26.34 -24.84
N ASN A 150 21.48 -25.87 -23.60
CA ASN A 150 22.56 -25.12 -22.95
C ASN A 150 22.89 -25.69 -21.55
N PRO A 151 23.58 -26.84 -21.46
CA PRO A 151 23.84 -27.50 -20.17
C PRO A 151 24.62 -26.64 -19.17
N GLN A 152 25.46 -25.74 -19.67
CA GLN A 152 26.31 -24.86 -18.85
C GLN A 152 25.59 -23.62 -18.31
N GLN A 153 24.40 -23.28 -18.85
CA GLN A 153 23.66 -22.10 -18.38
C GLN A 153 23.16 -22.32 -16.95
N SER A 154 23.34 -21.32 -16.08
CA SER A 154 22.97 -21.47 -14.67
C SER A 154 21.46 -21.46 -14.49
N ASN A 155 20.96 -22.11 -13.42
CA ASN A 155 19.53 -22.09 -13.12
C ASN A 155 19.02 -20.69 -12.79
N VAL A 156 19.90 -19.80 -12.32
CA VAL A 156 19.57 -18.41 -12.01
C VAL A 156 19.30 -17.65 -13.30
N ASP A 157 20.19 -17.77 -14.29
CA ASP A 157 20.06 -17.11 -15.59
C ASP A 157 18.80 -17.59 -16.32
N ILE A 158 18.57 -18.91 -16.34
CA ILE A 158 17.36 -19.47 -16.97
C ILE A 158 16.09 -18.99 -16.26
N ALA A 159 16.09 -18.88 -14.92
CA ALA A 159 14.94 -18.36 -14.19
C ALA A 159 14.66 -16.88 -14.50
N GLU A 160 15.72 -16.08 -14.66
CA GLU A 160 15.64 -14.68 -15.07
C GLU A 160 15.08 -14.54 -16.49
N ASP A 161 15.58 -15.34 -17.44
CA ASP A 161 15.07 -15.39 -18.82
C ASP A 161 13.57 -15.74 -18.87
N LEU A 162 13.13 -16.66 -17.99
CA LEU A 162 11.74 -17.08 -17.87
C LEU A 162 10.88 -16.12 -17.02
N GLY A 163 11.46 -15.04 -16.48
CA GLY A 163 10.74 -14.00 -15.72
C GLY A 163 10.20 -14.47 -14.36
N ILE A 164 10.79 -15.51 -13.78
CA ILE A 164 10.39 -16.10 -12.49
C ILE A 164 11.56 -16.11 -11.49
N SER A 165 11.28 -16.38 -10.21
CA SER A 165 12.35 -16.56 -9.24
C SER A 165 12.94 -17.98 -9.31
N GLU A 166 14.25 -18.10 -9.13
CA GLU A 166 14.96 -19.39 -9.06
C GLU A 166 14.34 -20.32 -8.00
N THR A 167 13.90 -19.78 -6.87
CA THR A 167 13.20 -20.54 -5.83
C THR A 167 11.84 -21.08 -6.30
N SER A 168 11.07 -20.29 -7.07
CA SER A 168 9.80 -20.78 -7.65
C SER A 168 10.05 -21.87 -8.67
N LEU A 169 11.03 -21.69 -9.56
CA LEU A 169 11.43 -22.68 -10.55
C LEU A 169 11.85 -24.00 -9.89
N ARG A 170 12.73 -23.94 -8.88
CA ARG A 170 13.20 -25.10 -8.12
C ARG A 170 12.05 -25.86 -7.47
N ASN A 171 11.11 -25.14 -6.85
CA ASN A 171 9.96 -25.74 -6.19
C ASN A 171 8.99 -26.40 -7.19
N TRP A 172 8.77 -25.79 -8.35
CA TRP A 172 7.90 -26.38 -9.38
C TRP A 172 8.53 -27.61 -10.00
N ARG A 173 9.82 -27.55 -10.37
CA ARG A 173 10.57 -28.72 -10.85
C ARG A 173 10.47 -29.89 -9.88
N LYS A 174 10.83 -29.68 -8.61
CA LYS A 174 10.73 -30.72 -7.58
C LYS A 174 9.33 -31.33 -7.51
N LYS A 175 8.28 -30.51 -7.64
CA LYS A 175 6.89 -30.98 -7.57
C LYS A 175 6.48 -31.81 -8.79
N PHE A 176 6.88 -31.41 -9.99
CA PHE A 176 6.48 -32.11 -11.22
C PHE A 176 7.40 -33.30 -11.55
N ASP A 177 8.69 -33.23 -11.21
CA ASP A 177 9.64 -34.34 -11.35
C ASP A 177 9.26 -35.51 -10.42
N GLN A 178 8.65 -35.24 -9.26
CA GLN A 178 8.11 -36.27 -8.35
C GLN A 178 6.80 -36.89 -8.84
N GLN A 179 6.06 -36.22 -9.73
CA GLN A 179 4.76 -36.67 -10.23
C GLN A 179 4.85 -37.41 -11.57
N ASN A 180 5.91 -37.16 -12.35
CA ASN A 180 6.25 -37.89 -13.57
C ASN A 180 7.76 -38.19 -13.56
N PRO A 181 8.20 -39.24 -12.87
CA PRO A 181 9.57 -39.72 -13.02
C PRO A 181 9.77 -40.18 -14.47
N ILE A 182 10.83 -39.68 -15.10
CA ILE A 182 11.29 -40.11 -16.43
C ILE A 182 11.79 -41.55 -16.32
#